data_AF-A0A2N1KUJ0-F1
#
_entry.id   AF-A0A2N1KUJ0-F1
#
_cell.length_a   1.000
_cell.length_b   1.000
_cell.length_c   1.000
_cell.angle_alpha   90.00
_cell.angle_beta   90.00
_cell.angle_gamma   90.00
#
_symmetry.space_group_name_H-M   'P 1'
#
loop_
_entity.id
_entity.type
_entity.pdbx_description
1 polymer ?
#
loop_
_entity_poly.entity_id
_entity_poly.type
_entity_poly.pdbx_seq_one_letter_code
_entity_poly.pdbx_strand_id
1 'polypeptide(L)'
;MNMTIRSKALCNISIVTAMTSASVPNNEILYTVAPYNPTSDMFIPIKYRDIIPPDPIYDNLGSFIVPGSREWFTYMYQLDLDTRDDRLKKADDAKFTAYIDELTAKGKAFRARYQQRLDEHSKETTELILQEETRIHDLAIYHGTSSKH
;
A
#
# COMPACT_ATOMS: atom_id res chain seq x y z
N MET A 1 36.31 40.92 25.91
CA MET A 1 35.83 39.58 25.50
C MET A 1 35.63 39.63 24.00
N ASN A 2 36.45 38.90 23.23
CA ASN A 2 36.49 39.00 21.77
C ASN A 2 36.37 37.58 21.19
N MET A 3 35.37 37.38 20.33
CA MET A 3 35.04 36.10 19.69
C MET A 3 35.46 36.25 18.21
N THR A 4 36.37 35.42 17.73
CA THR A 4 36.81 35.46 16.32
C THR A 4 36.65 34.08 15.69
N ILE A 5 35.64 33.99 14.83
CA ILE A 5 35.38 32.88 13.93
C ILE A 5 36.38 33.01 12.76
N ARG A 6 37.20 31.98 12.52
CA ARG A 6 38.08 31.89 11.34
C ARG A 6 37.58 30.78 10.42
N SER A 7 36.93 31.19 9.34
CA SER A 7 36.68 30.40 8.14
C SER A 7 38.00 30.02 7.48
N LYS A 8 38.16 28.74 7.09
CA LYS A 8 39.31 28.25 6.31
C LYS A 8 38.91 28.08 4.85
N ALA A 9 39.74 28.68 4.00
CA ALA A 9 39.57 28.87 2.57
C ALA A 9 39.71 27.56 1.77
N LEU A 10 38.92 27.49 0.69
CA LEU A 10 39.11 26.58 -0.43
C LEU A 10 40.40 26.95 -1.18
N CYS A 11 41.24 25.95 -1.46
CA CYS A 11 42.36 26.08 -2.39
C CYS A 11 41.91 25.64 -3.78
N ASN A 12 41.93 26.60 -4.69
CA ASN A 12 41.56 26.47 -6.09
C ASN A 12 42.77 25.91 -6.85
N ILE A 13 42.59 24.87 -7.66
CA ILE A 13 43.61 24.41 -8.59
C ILE A 13 43.05 24.55 -10.00
N SER A 14 43.51 25.59 -10.70
CA SER A 14 43.25 25.82 -12.11
C SER A 14 44.18 24.97 -12.94
N ILE A 15 43.64 24.15 -13.85
CA ILE A 15 44.40 23.58 -14.96
C ILE A 15 43.72 24.03 -16.25
N VAL A 16 44.36 24.99 -16.93
CA VAL A 16 44.09 25.36 -18.32
C VAL A 16 45.03 24.54 -19.18
N THR A 17 44.51 23.71 -20.08
CA THR A 17 45.30 23.12 -21.18
C THR A 17 44.39 22.95 -22.40
N ALA A 18 44.98 23.23 -23.56
CA ALA A 18 44.35 23.59 -24.82
C ALA A 18 43.45 22.53 -25.47
N MET A 19 42.51 23.03 -26.26
CA MET A 19 41.54 22.31 -27.07
C MET A 19 42.22 21.60 -28.25
N THR A 20 42.18 20.27 -28.28
CA THR A 20 42.31 19.48 -29.52
C THR A 20 41.24 18.40 -29.45
N SER A 21 40.34 18.46 -30.42
CA SER A 21 39.18 17.59 -30.55
C SER A 21 39.59 16.15 -30.82
N ALA A 22 39.67 15.35 -29.77
CA ALA A 22 39.52 13.90 -29.85
C ALA A 22 38.27 13.54 -29.05
N SER A 23 37.26 13.01 -29.72
CA SER A 23 36.09 12.42 -29.08
C SER A 23 36.58 11.24 -28.24
N VAL A 24 36.77 11.49 -26.95
CA VAL A 24 36.94 10.44 -25.95
C VAL A 24 35.58 9.72 -25.93
N PRO A 25 35.53 8.40 -26.21
CA PRO A 25 34.27 7.68 -26.07
C PRO A 25 33.86 7.83 -24.62
N ASN A 26 32.57 8.13 -24.40
CA ASN A 26 31.97 8.27 -23.08
C ASN A 26 32.60 7.25 -22.15
N ASN A 27 33.22 7.75 -21.08
CA ASN A 27 33.81 6.96 -20.03
C ASN A 27 32.69 6.08 -19.44
N GLU A 28 32.45 4.92 -20.06
CA GLU A 28 31.58 3.88 -19.55
C GLU A 28 32.20 3.51 -18.21
N ILE A 29 31.64 4.05 -17.13
CA ILE A 29 31.94 3.61 -15.78
C ILE A 29 31.48 2.16 -15.74
N LEU A 30 32.39 1.25 -16.08
CA LEU A 30 32.19 -0.18 -15.92
C LEU A 30 32.10 -0.42 -14.42
N TYR A 31 30.87 -0.49 -13.92
CA TYR A 31 30.61 -0.95 -12.57
C TYR A 31 31.05 -2.42 -12.50
N THR A 32 32.26 -2.65 -11.99
CA THR A 32 32.81 -3.99 -11.75
C THR A 32 32.05 -4.72 -10.63
N VAL A 33 31.19 -4.01 -9.89
CA VAL A 33 30.42 -4.55 -8.78
C VAL A 33 29.01 -4.88 -9.26
N ALA A 34 28.55 -6.10 -9.00
CA ALA A 34 27.18 -6.50 -9.29
C ALA A 34 26.19 -5.59 -8.54
N PRO A 35 25.05 -5.22 -9.16
CA PRO A 35 24.00 -4.46 -8.49
C PRO A 35 23.55 -5.16 -7.20
N TYR A 36 23.24 -4.38 -6.17
CA TYR A 36 22.68 -4.90 -4.93
C TYR A 36 21.36 -5.63 -5.22
N ASN A 37 21.28 -6.90 -4.81
CA ASN A 37 20.08 -7.70 -4.91
C ASN A 37 19.54 -7.98 -3.48
N PRO A 38 18.49 -7.27 -3.03
CA PRO A 38 17.89 -7.50 -1.72
C PRO A 38 17.27 -8.90 -1.58
N THR A 39 16.88 -9.52 -2.70
CA THR A 39 16.38 -10.91 -2.77
C THR A 39 17.48 -11.87 -3.19
N SER A 40 18.46 -12.06 -2.30
CA SER A 40 19.59 -12.98 -2.50
C SER A 40 19.15 -14.46 -2.43
N ASP A 41 19.75 -15.33 -3.24
CA ASP A 41 19.52 -16.79 -3.28
C ASP A 41 20.14 -17.55 -2.08
N MET A 42 20.60 -16.81 -1.08
CA MET A 42 21.23 -17.35 0.12
C MET A 42 20.20 -17.63 1.22
N PHE A 43 20.54 -18.53 2.15
CA PHE A 43 19.72 -18.79 3.34
C PHE A 43 19.58 -17.55 4.24
N ILE A 44 18.39 -16.96 4.25
CA ILE A 44 18.02 -15.84 5.13
C ILE A 44 16.97 -16.31 6.15
N PRO A 45 17.24 -16.21 7.46
CA PRO A 45 16.27 -16.49 8.51
C PRO A 45 14.96 -15.72 8.29
N ILE A 46 13.82 -16.39 8.50
CA ILE A 46 12.49 -15.82 8.22
C ILE A 46 12.28 -14.46 8.91
N LYS A 47 12.74 -14.31 10.16
CA LYS A 47 12.62 -13.07 10.93
C LYS A 47 13.26 -11.84 10.26
N TYR A 48 14.24 -12.05 9.38
CA TYR A 48 14.96 -10.97 8.69
C TYR A 48 14.39 -10.63 7.31
N ARG A 49 13.55 -11.49 6.71
CA ARG A 49 13.08 -11.33 5.32
C ARG A 49 12.28 -10.06 5.10
N ASP A 50 11.44 -9.69 6.06
CA ASP A 50 10.57 -8.50 5.96
C ASP A 50 11.30 -7.19 6.26
N ILE A 51 12.53 -7.26 6.76
CA ILE A 51 13.30 -6.11 7.20
C ILE A 51 14.59 -5.91 6.39
N ILE A 52 14.80 -6.68 5.31
CA ILE A 52 15.96 -6.48 4.43
C ILE A 52 15.88 -5.07 3.83
N PRO A 53 16.89 -4.22 4.01
CA PRO A 53 16.91 -2.90 3.40
C PRO A 53 16.83 -3.00 1.87
N PRO A 54 16.02 -2.15 1.21
CA PRO A 54 15.94 -2.11 -0.24
C PRO A 54 17.24 -1.58 -0.87
N ASP A 55 18.00 -0.80 -0.11
CA ASP A 55 19.26 -0.20 -0.51
C ASP A 55 20.47 -0.97 0.08
N PRO A 56 21.65 -0.91 -0.58
CA PRO A 56 22.87 -1.51 -0.06
C PRO A 56 23.28 -0.89 1.28
N ILE A 57 23.77 -1.75 2.18
CA ILE A 57 24.19 -1.35 3.52
C ILE A 57 25.71 -1.07 3.49
N TYR A 58 26.12 -0.01 4.19
CA TYR A 58 27.51 0.37 4.33
C TYR A 58 27.90 0.43 5.82
N ASP A 59 29.17 0.15 6.10
CA ASP A 59 29.74 0.36 7.43
C ASP A 59 30.00 1.85 7.71
N ASN A 60 30.45 2.15 8.92
CA ASN A 60 30.78 3.53 9.33
C ASN A 60 31.95 4.14 8.55
N LEU A 61 32.73 3.33 7.82
CA LEU A 61 33.84 3.74 6.98
C LEU A 61 33.44 3.89 5.51
N GLY A 62 32.16 3.64 5.17
CA GLY A 62 31.63 3.68 3.81
C GLY A 62 31.93 2.43 2.98
N SER A 63 32.35 1.33 3.61
CA SER A 63 32.58 0.04 2.94
C SER A 63 31.27 -0.73 2.81
N PHE A 64 31.05 -1.36 1.65
CA PHE A 64 29.86 -2.17 1.41
C PHE A 64 29.84 -3.42 2.31
N ILE A 65 28.73 -3.61 3.05
CA ILE A 65 28.51 -4.78 3.87
C ILE A 65 27.93 -5.89 2.98
N VAL A 66 28.75 -6.92 2.73
CA VAL A 66 28.37 -8.05 1.88
C VAL A 66 27.22 -8.84 2.53
N PRO A 67 26.09 -9.05 1.84
CA PRO A 67 25.00 -9.89 2.32
C PRO A 67 25.49 -11.28 2.72
N GLY A 68 25.08 -11.76 3.90
CA GLY A 68 25.48 -13.08 4.41
C GLY A 68 26.82 -13.11 5.15
N SER A 69 27.57 -12.02 5.13
CA SER A 69 28.69 -11.85 6.03
C SER A 69 28.23 -11.76 7.49
N ARG A 70 29.16 -11.97 8.43
CA ARG A 70 28.89 -11.77 9.86
C ARG A 70 28.40 -10.35 10.15
N GLU A 71 29.02 -9.36 9.53
CA GLU A 71 28.66 -7.94 9.69
C GLU A 71 27.22 -7.67 9.23
N TRP A 72 26.81 -8.30 8.12
CA TRP A 72 25.43 -8.21 7.66
C TRP A 72 24.45 -8.77 8.69
N PHE A 73 24.73 -9.95 9.26
CA PHE A 73 23.87 -10.52 10.31
C PHE A 73 23.84 -9.66 11.58
N THR A 74 24.96 -9.05 11.97
CA THR A 74 25.01 -8.11 13.09
C THR A 74 24.11 -6.90 12.85
N TYR A 75 24.20 -6.31 11.66
CA TYR A 75 23.34 -5.18 11.27
C TYR A 75 21.85 -5.58 11.27
N MET A 76 21.52 -6.70 10.62
CA MET A 76 20.14 -7.20 10.57
C MET A 76 19.56 -7.51 11.96
N TYR A 77 20.39 -7.96 12.90
CA TYR A 77 19.96 -8.19 14.27
C TYR A 77 19.62 -6.88 15.00
N GLN A 78 20.42 -5.83 14.84
CA GLN A 78 20.11 -4.52 15.40
C GLN A 78 18.83 -3.95 14.79
N LEU A 79 18.71 -4.04 13.46
CA LEU A 79 17.51 -3.60 12.74
C LEU A 79 16.24 -4.36 13.22
N ASP A 80 16.33 -5.66 13.46
CA ASP A 80 15.22 -6.47 14.00
C ASP A 80 14.79 -5.99 15.39
N LEU A 81 15.75 -5.63 16.25
CA LEU A 81 15.45 -5.08 17.57
C LEU A 81 14.79 -3.71 17.47
N ASP A 82 15.33 -2.82 16.65
CA ASP A 82 14.85 -1.45 16.49
C ASP A 82 13.45 -1.39 15.86
N THR A 83 13.15 -2.31 14.94
CA THR A 83 11.86 -2.34 14.21
C THR A 83 10.80 -3.23 14.86
N ARG A 84 11.14 -4.01 15.90
CA ARG A 84 10.23 -5.01 16.47
C ARG A 84 8.92 -4.40 16.98
N ASP A 85 9.03 -3.32 17.75
CA ASP A 85 7.88 -2.70 18.41
C ASP A 85 6.97 -2.00 17.38
N ASP A 86 7.56 -1.35 16.38
CA ASP A 86 6.83 -0.74 15.26
C ASP A 86 6.09 -1.80 14.43
N ARG A 87 6.71 -2.94 14.18
CA ARG A 87 6.08 -4.07 13.47
C ARG A 87 4.91 -4.64 14.25
N LEU A 88 5.07 -4.79 15.57
CA LEU A 88 4.01 -5.27 16.44
C LEU A 88 2.83 -4.30 16.45
N LYS A 89 3.12 -3.00 16.62
CA LYS A 89 2.12 -1.95 16.58
C LYS A 89 1.38 -1.92 15.25
N LYS A 90 2.09 -1.96 14.12
CA LYS A 90 1.49 -1.99 12.78
C LYS A 90 0.60 -3.21 12.57
N ALA A 91 0.98 -4.37 13.10
CA ALA A 91 0.17 -5.57 13.01
C ALA A 91 -1.13 -5.44 13.82
N ASP A 92 -1.07 -4.84 15.00
CA ASP A 92 -2.25 -4.61 15.83
C ASP A 92 -3.17 -3.53 15.26
N ASP A 93 -2.60 -2.45 14.70
CA ASP A 93 -3.35 -1.44 13.96
C ASP A 93 -4.07 -2.07 12.76
N ALA A 94 -3.38 -2.93 11.99
CA ALA A 94 -3.98 -3.63 10.86
C ALA A 94 -5.13 -4.57 11.27
N LYS A 95 -4.98 -5.29 12.38
CA LYS A 95 -6.07 -6.12 12.93
C LYS A 95 -7.26 -5.26 13.34
N PHE A 96 -7.02 -4.13 14.00
CA PHE A 96 -8.08 -3.21 14.40
C PHE A 96 -8.81 -2.63 13.18
N THR A 97 -8.07 -2.18 12.16
CA THR A 97 -8.65 -1.72 10.89
C THR A 97 -9.51 -2.80 10.24
N ALA A 98 -8.99 -4.03 10.11
CA ALA A 98 -9.74 -5.15 9.52
C ALA A 98 -11.03 -5.45 10.29
N TYR A 99 -10.98 -5.41 11.63
CA TYR A 99 -12.16 -5.60 12.47
C TYR A 99 -13.23 -4.52 12.24
N ILE A 100 -12.83 -3.25 12.15
CA ILE A 100 -13.77 -2.14 11.89
C ILE A 100 -14.37 -2.24 10.49
N ASP A 101 -13.57 -2.62 9.49
CA ASP A 101 -14.05 -2.83 8.13
C ASP A 101 -15.07 -3.97 8.06
N GLU A 102 -14.82 -5.08 8.76
CA GLU A 102 -15.76 -6.20 8.86
C GLU A 102 -17.09 -5.76 9.50
N LEU A 103 -17.04 -5.05 10.64
CA LEU A 103 -18.23 -4.53 11.30
C LEU A 103 -19.02 -3.58 10.38
N THR A 104 -18.30 -2.73 9.66
CA THR A 104 -18.90 -1.78 8.71
C THR A 104 -19.58 -2.52 7.56
N ALA A 105 -18.91 -3.51 6.98
CA ALA A 105 -19.46 -4.34 5.91
C ALA A 105 -20.69 -5.13 6.39
N LYS A 106 -20.62 -5.74 7.58
CA LYS A 106 -21.73 -6.48 8.18
C LYS A 106 -22.93 -5.58 8.44
N GLY A 107 -22.71 -4.37 8.97
CA GLY A 107 -23.76 -3.38 9.18
C GLY A 107 -24.40 -2.91 7.88
N LYS A 108 -23.61 -2.67 6.83
CA LYS A 108 -24.12 -2.35 5.48
C LYS A 108 -24.95 -3.51 4.91
N ALA A 109 -24.44 -4.74 4.99
CA ALA A 109 -25.13 -5.93 4.50
C ALA A 109 -26.45 -6.18 5.24
N PHE A 110 -26.49 -5.97 6.56
CA PHE A 110 -27.71 -6.10 7.35
C PHE A 110 -28.79 -5.11 6.90
N ARG A 111 -28.42 -3.83 6.75
CA ARG A 111 -29.35 -2.79 6.28
C ARG A 111 -29.85 -3.07 4.86
N ALA A 112 -28.97 -3.51 3.96
CA ALA A 112 -29.34 -3.85 2.60
C ALA A 112 -30.36 -5.01 2.56
N ARG A 113 -30.16 -6.06 3.36
CA ARG A 113 -31.10 -7.18 3.47
C ARG A 113 -32.45 -6.76 4.04
N TYR A 114 -32.44 -5.84 5.00
CA TYR A 114 -33.68 -5.32 5.58
C TYR A 114 -34.45 -4.50 4.54
N GLN A 115 -33.78 -3.60 3.83
CA GLN A 115 -34.39 -2.81 2.77
C GLN A 115 -34.96 -3.70 1.65
N GLN A 116 -34.20 -4.70 1.21
CA GLN A 116 -34.66 -5.65 0.21
C GLN A 116 -35.97 -6.31 0.62
N ARG A 117 -36.10 -6.76 1.88
CA ARG A 117 -37.34 -7.35 2.40
C ARG A 117 -38.51 -6.37 2.36
N LEU A 118 -38.27 -5.10 2.71
CA LEU A 118 -39.30 -4.07 2.64
C LEU A 118 -39.75 -3.84 1.20
N ASP A 119 -38.81 -3.79 0.25
CA ASP A 119 -39.11 -3.59 -1.16
C ASP A 119 -39.87 -4.78 -1.75
N GLU A 120 -39.51 -6.02 -1.36
CA GLU A 120 -40.23 -7.25 -1.73
C GLU A 120 -41.68 -7.21 -1.24
N HIS A 121 -41.88 -6.93 0.06
CA HIS A 121 -43.21 -6.83 0.64
C HIS A 121 -44.04 -5.70 -0.02
N SER A 122 -43.40 -4.57 -0.35
CA SER A 122 -44.07 -3.48 -1.06
C SER A 122 -44.55 -3.93 -2.44
N LYS A 123 -43.73 -4.67 -3.19
CA LYS A 123 -44.10 -5.20 -4.52
C LYS A 123 -45.27 -6.17 -4.42
N GLU A 124 -45.21 -7.13 -3.51
CA GLU A 124 -46.29 -8.10 -3.27
C GLU A 124 -47.61 -7.39 -2.95
N THR A 125 -47.56 -6.36 -2.10
CA THR A 125 -48.75 -5.57 -1.77
C THR A 125 -49.33 -4.85 -2.99
N THR A 126 -48.48 -4.21 -3.82
CA THR A 126 -48.94 -3.53 -5.04
C THR A 126 -49.51 -4.50 -6.08
N GLU A 127 -48.95 -5.70 -6.19
CA GLU A 127 -49.43 -6.74 -7.10
C GLU A 127 -50.82 -7.25 -6.68
N LEU A 128 -51.03 -7.51 -5.38
CA LEU A 128 -52.33 -7.91 -4.85
C LEU A 128 -53.40 -6.82 -5.06
N ILE A 129 -53.05 -5.55 -4.88
CA ILE A 129 -53.98 -4.43 -5.13
C ILE A 129 -54.39 -4.40 -6.61
N LEU A 130 -53.42 -4.48 -7.53
CA LEU A 130 -53.70 -4.47 -8.97
C LEU A 130 -54.54 -5.68 -9.40
N GLN A 131 -54.26 -6.85 -8.85
CA GLN A 131 -55.03 -8.06 -9.11
C GLN A 131 -56.49 -7.92 -8.64
N GLU A 132 -56.70 -7.35 -7.45
CA GLU A 132 -58.04 -7.13 -6.92
C GLU A 132 -58.80 -6.06 -7.71
N GLU A 133 -58.15 -4.98 -8.14
CA GLU A 133 -58.74 -3.98 -9.03
C GLU A 133 -59.19 -4.61 -10.37
N THR A 134 -58.35 -5.47 -10.95
CA THR A 134 -58.67 -6.20 -12.17
C THR A 134 -59.88 -7.11 -11.95
N ARG A 135 -59.92 -7.85 -10.84
CA ARG A 135 -61.03 -8.74 -10.46
C ARG A 135 -62.35 -7.97 -10.30
N ILE A 136 -62.32 -6.83 -9.63
CA ILE A 136 -63.49 -5.97 -9.41
C ILE A 136 -64.01 -5.43 -10.74
N HIS A 137 -63.11 -4.98 -11.62
CA HIS A 137 -63.47 -4.49 -12.94
C HIS A 137 -64.15 -5.57 -13.79
N ASP A 138 -63.57 -6.78 -13.86
CA ASP A 138 -64.14 -7.90 -14.61
C ASP A 138 -65.52 -8.32 -14.07
N LEU A 139 -65.70 -8.29 -12.74
CA LEU A 139 -66.98 -8.56 -12.10
C LEU A 139 -68.03 -7.50 -12.44
N ALA A 140 -67.65 -6.21 -12.49
CA ALA A 140 -68.53 -5.12 -12.89
C ALA A 140 -68.96 -5.22 -14.36
N ILE A 141 -68.07 -5.68 -15.25
CA ILE A 141 -68.41 -6.00 -16.64
C ILE A 141 -69.44 -7.14 -16.69
N TYR A 142 -69.19 -8.24 -15.98
CA TYR A 142 -70.08 -9.41 -15.98
C TYR A 142 -71.51 -9.08 -15.52
N HIS A 143 -71.66 -8.26 -14.48
CA HIS A 143 -72.97 -7.85 -13.97
C HIS A 143 -73.59 -6.65 -14.69
N GLY A 144 -72.90 -6.06 -15.69
CA GLY A 144 -73.36 -4.88 -16.40
C GLY A 144 -73.43 -3.61 -15.54
N THR A 145 -72.78 -3.61 -14.37
CA THR A 145 -72.70 -2.48 -13.44
C THR A 145 -71.48 -1.60 -13.66
N SER A 146 -70.66 -1.91 -14.67
CA SER A 146 -69.55 -1.07 -15.11
C SER A 146 -70.02 0.35 -15.44
N SER A 147 -69.42 1.36 -14.81
CA SER A 147 -69.67 2.75 -15.13
C SER A 147 -69.26 3.03 -16.58
N LYS A 148 -70.16 3.57 -17.40
CA LYS A 148 -69.82 4.06 -18.74
C LYS A 148 -69.26 5.46 -18.57
N HIS A 149 -67.96 5.60 -18.77
CA HIS A 149 -67.31 6.90 -18.79
C HIS A 149 -67.66 7.68 -20.06
#